data_AF-A0A4U5MR35-F1
#
_entry.id   AF-A0A4U5MR35-F1
#
_cell.length_a   1.000
_cell.length_b   1.000
_cell.length_c   1.000
_cell.angle_alpha   90.00
_cell.angle_beta   90.00
_cell.angle_gamma   90.00
#
_symmetry.space_group_name_H-M   'P 1'
#
loop_
_entity.id
_entity.type
_entity.pdbx_description
1 polymer ?
#
loop_
_entity_poly.entity_id
_entity_poly.type
_entity_poly.pdbx_seq_one_letter_code
_entity_poly.pdbx_strand_id
1 'polypeptide(L)'
;MGNFYHKPAREGNSPYTRSGLPPPKLAKKSGSDLPNHRINDPMSLELHMADERVRTAGLNPAEREWRIKWLKDQHLHPDEPIHVDAVHRQLNPIRTLYRYPWDALYRHFLRPTFGTYYGTAIRVTVPKVLIAIGVFEIMYYYWKYEGKDWTRMRGIENMPLKWTIERKAEIQQKHPGIIEMGVNDPSKYRYYSPSFQKREALHDIGAPARPW
;
A
#
# COMPACT_ATOMS: atom_id res chain seq x y z
N MET A 1 -34.89 2.69 -29.10
CA MET A 1 -34.00 3.74 -29.63
C MET A 1 -32.73 3.07 -30.09
N GLY A 2 -32.50 2.97 -31.40
CA GLY A 2 -31.33 2.28 -31.93
C GLY A 2 -30.06 3.11 -31.71
N ASN A 3 -28.99 2.48 -31.23
CA ASN A 3 -27.68 3.10 -31.19
C ASN A 3 -27.24 3.41 -32.63
N PHE A 4 -27.30 4.68 -33.02
CA PHE A 4 -26.70 5.14 -34.26
C PHE A 4 -25.19 4.96 -34.14
N TYR A 5 -24.67 3.95 -34.82
CA TYR A 5 -23.23 3.71 -34.89
C TYR A 5 -22.57 4.91 -35.57
N HIS A 6 -21.75 5.66 -34.82
CA HIS A 6 -20.89 6.71 -35.38
C HIS A 6 -19.54 6.08 -35.75
N LYS A 7 -19.16 6.18 -37.03
CA LYS A 7 -17.85 5.67 -37.49
C LYS A 7 -16.73 6.48 -36.81
N PRO A 8 -15.71 5.84 -36.22
CA PRO A 8 -14.52 6.55 -35.72
C PRO A 8 -13.72 7.14 -36.89
N ALA A 9 -12.98 8.22 -36.63
CA ALA A 9 -12.12 8.87 -37.61
C ALA A 9 -11.03 7.90 -38.11
N ARG A 10 -10.67 8.00 -39.40
CA ARG A 10 -9.61 7.18 -39.98
C ARG A 10 -8.26 7.78 -39.60
N GLU A 11 -7.46 7.03 -38.86
CA GLU A 11 -6.17 7.49 -38.32
C GLU A 11 -4.97 7.16 -39.23
N GLY A 12 -5.12 6.26 -40.22
CA GLY A 12 -4.01 5.90 -41.11
C GLY A 12 -4.37 5.59 -42.57
N ASN A 13 -3.32 5.28 -43.34
CA ASN A 13 -3.37 5.13 -44.80
C ASN A 13 -3.46 3.69 -45.28
N SER A 14 -3.54 2.70 -44.40
CA SER A 14 -3.73 1.30 -44.79
C SER A 14 -5.03 1.16 -45.58
N PRO A 15 -5.01 0.59 -46.80
CA PRO A 15 -6.22 0.30 -47.57
C PRO A 15 -6.95 -0.93 -47.04
N TYR A 16 -6.31 -1.69 -46.15
CA TYR A 16 -6.78 -2.99 -45.67
C TYR A 16 -7.56 -2.92 -44.34
N THR A 17 -7.47 -1.81 -43.61
CA THR A 17 -8.10 -1.65 -42.29
C THR A 17 -8.99 -0.40 -42.23
N ARG A 18 -10.12 -0.51 -41.53
CA ARG A 18 -11.10 0.58 -41.40
C ARG A 18 -10.58 1.77 -40.58
N SER A 19 -9.75 1.50 -39.57
CA SER A 19 -9.03 2.52 -38.79
C SER A 19 -7.89 3.16 -39.59
N GLY A 20 -7.47 2.55 -40.70
CA GLY A 20 -6.33 3.00 -41.49
C GLY A 20 -4.97 2.62 -40.90
N LEU A 21 -4.92 2.05 -39.70
CA LEU A 21 -3.69 1.54 -39.10
C LEU A 21 -3.28 0.22 -39.77
N PRO A 22 -2.02 0.00 -40.15
CA PRO A 22 -1.60 -1.27 -40.74
C PRO A 22 -1.89 -2.43 -39.78
N PRO A 23 -2.24 -3.63 -40.28
CA PRO A 23 -2.41 -4.80 -39.43
C PRO A 23 -1.11 -5.04 -38.63
N PRO A 24 -1.20 -5.53 -37.38
CA PRO A 24 -0.03 -5.77 -36.55
C PRO A 24 0.94 -6.71 -37.26
N LYS A 25 2.23 -6.33 -37.30
CA LYS A 25 3.26 -7.11 -38.00
C LYS A 25 3.44 -8.47 -37.32
N LEU A 26 3.31 -9.55 -38.10
CA LEU A 26 3.63 -10.90 -37.65
C LEU A 26 5.15 -11.04 -37.54
N ALA A 27 5.69 -11.24 -36.34
CA ALA A 27 7.12 -11.43 -36.13
C ALA A 27 7.50 -12.91 -36.37
N LYS A 28 8.44 -13.15 -37.29
CA LYS A 28 9.16 -14.43 -37.39
C LYS A 28 10.27 -14.47 -36.35
N LYS A 29 10.45 -15.60 -35.65
CA LYS A 29 11.70 -15.85 -34.92
C LYS A 29 12.79 -16.05 -35.99
N SER A 30 13.85 -15.24 -35.93
CA SER A 30 14.91 -15.21 -36.94
C SER A 30 15.40 -16.63 -37.27
N GLY A 31 15.34 -17.03 -38.55
CA GLY A 31 15.89 -18.29 -39.06
C GLY A 31 14.97 -19.53 -39.12
N SER A 32 13.66 -19.44 -38.84
CA SER A 32 12.77 -20.62 -38.90
C SER A 32 12.04 -20.77 -40.24
N ASP A 33 12.15 -21.94 -40.88
CA ASP A 33 11.40 -22.35 -42.08
C ASP A 33 9.97 -22.84 -41.79
N LEU A 34 9.53 -22.74 -40.54
CA LEU A 34 8.20 -23.10 -40.11
C LEU A 34 7.16 -22.10 -40.66
N PRO A 35 5.93 -22.55 -40.98
CA PRO A 35 4.81 -21.66 -41.25
C PRO A 35 4.65 -20.64 -40.12
N ASN A 36 4.36 -19.38 -40.47
CA ASN A 36 4.13 -18.31 -39.49
C ASN A 36 3.00 -18.69 -38.53
N HIS A 37 3.34 -19.11 -37.32
CA HIS A 37 2.41 -19.26 -36.21
C HIS A 37 2.83 -18.29 -35.10
N ARG A 38 1.85 -17.73 -34.38
CA ARG A 38 2.12 -16.88 -33.22
C ARG A 38 2.79 -17.76 -32.16
N ILE A 39 4.03 -17.45 -31.81
CA ILE A 39 4.80 -18.16 -30.80
C ILE A 39 4.16 -17.86 -29.45
N ASN A 40 3.35 -18.78 -28.95
CA ASN A 40 2.74 -18.78 -27.62
C ASN A 40 1.66 -17.73 -27.35
N ASP A 41 0.76 -17.47 -28.30
CA ASP A 41 -0.56 -16.93 -27.97
C ASP A 41 -1.52 -18.13 -27.85
N PRO A 42 -2.36 -18.27 -26.80
CA PRO A 42 -3.52 -19.14 -26.92
C PRO A 42 -4.22 -18.75 -28.23
N MET A 43 -4.65 -19.73 -29.01
CA MET A 43 -5.24 -19.45 -30.32
C MET A 43 -6.27 -18.33 -30.17
N SER A 44 -5.98 -17.17 -30.78
CA SER A 44 -6.82 -15.99 -30.64
C SER A 44 -8.25 -16.41 -30.99
N LEU A 45 -9.19 -16.18 -30.08
CA LEU A 45 -10.61 -16.51 -30.27
C LEU A 45 -11.14 -15.93 -31.60
N GLU A 46 -10.50 -14.87 -32.08
CA GLU A 46 -10.90 -14.10 -33.24
C GLU A 46 -10.25 -14.59 -34.56
N LEU A 47 -9.21 -15.44 -34.55
CA LEU A 47 -8.58 -16.03 -35.77
C LEU A 47 -8.50 -15.03 -36.96
N HIS A 48 -8.76 -15.47 -38.21
CA HIS A 48 -8.99 -14.58 -39.37
C HIS A 48 -10.34 -13.84 -39.30
N MET A 49 -11.21 -14.18 -38.33
CA MET A 49 -12.48 -13.50 -38.12
C MET A 49 -12.30 -12.15 -37.46
N ALA A 50 -11.09 -11.75 -37.09
CA ALA A 50 -10.72 -10.37 -36.80
C ALA A 50 -10.96 -9.46 -38.02
N ASP A 51 -10.80 -9.99 -39.25
CA ASP A 51 -11.16 -9.29 -40.48
C ASP A 51 -12.67 -9.33 -40.73
N GLU A 52 -13.29 -8.16 -40.83
CA GLU A 52 -14.74 -8.01 -40.97
C GLU A 52 -15.28 -8.67 -42.26
N ARG A 53 -14.48 -8.69 -43.34
CA ARG A 53 -14.85 -9.32 -44.63
C ARG A 53 -14.91 -10.85 -44.55
N VAL A 54 -13.97 -11.45 -43.82
CA VAL A 54 -13.94 -12.90 -43.62
C VAL A 54 -15.05 -13.31 -42.65
N ARG A 55 -15.33 -12.46 -41.65
CA ARG A 55 -16.44 -12.65 -40.71
C ARG A 55 -17.81 -12.70 -41.40
N THR A 56 -18.04 -11.87 -42.42
CA THR A 56 -19.29 -11.89 -43.20
C THR A 56 -19.47 -13.15 -44.04
N ALA A 57 -18.38 -13.84 -44.41
CA ALA A 57 -18.41 -15.10 -45.16
C ALA A 57 -18.66 -16.33 -44.26
N GLY A 58 -18.42 -16.22 -42.95
CA GLY A 58 -18.57 -17.32 -41.99
C GLY A 58 -17.43 -18.34 -42.02
N LEU A 59 -17.50 -19.36 -41.15
CA LEU A 59 -16.49 -20.43 -41.08
C LEU A 59 -16.77 -21.54 -42.11
N ASN A 60 -15.69 -22.00 -42.74
CA ASN A 60 -15.69 -23.23 -43.55
C ASN A 60 -16.06 -24.45 -42.67
N PRO A 61 -16.79 -25.46 -43.19
CA PRO A 61 -16.96 -26.76 -42.52
C PRO A 61 -15.72 -27.30 -41.79
N ALA A 62 -14.55 -27.29 -42.44
CA ALA A 62 -13.31 -27.77 -41.83
C ALA A 62 -12.90 -26.94 -40.59
N GLU A 63 -13.02 -25.62 -40.66
CA GLU A 63 -12.68 -24.72 -39.55
C GLU A 63 -13.67 -24.85 -38.39
N ARG A 64 -14.94 -25.12 -38.71
CA ARG A 64 -15.98 -25.40 -37.72
C ARG A 64 -15.67 -26.67 -36.93
N GLU A 65 -15.22 -27.72 -37.60
CA GLU A 65 -14.79 -28.97 -36.94
C GLU A 65 -13.60 -28.73 -35.99
N TRP A 66 -12.59 -27.98 -36.44
CA TRP A 66 -11.45 -27.60 -35.59
C TRP A 66 -11.88 -26.74 -34.41
N ARG A 67 -12.82 -25.82 -34.60
CA ARG A 67 -13.35 -24.98 -33.53
C ARG A 67 -14.13 -25.80 -32.49
N ILE A 68 -14.89 -26.80 -32.92
CA ILE A 68 -15.60 -27.73 -32.03
C ILE A 68 -14.61 -28.54 -31.20
N LYS A 69 -13.53 -29.05 -31.81
CA LYS A 69 -12.47 -29.77 -31.10
C LYS A 69 -11.82 -28.86 -30.05
N TRP A 70 -11.40 -27.67 -30.44
CA TRP A 70 -10.80 -26.70 -29.52
C TRP A 70 -11.72 -26.34 -28.35
N LEU A 71 -13.01 -26.10 -28.61
CA LEU A 71 -13.98 -25.81 -27.54
C LEU A 71 -14.12 -26.97 -26.56
N LYS A 72 -14.12 -28.21 -27.05
CA LYS A 72 -14.12 -29.40 -26.20
C LYS A 72 -12.84 -29.52 -25.38
N ASP A 73 -11.69 -29.14 -25.96
CA ASP A 73 -10.41 -29.14 -25.26
C ASP A 73 -10.31 -28.07 -24.15
N GLN A 74 -11.21 -27.07 -24.14
CA GLN A 74 -11.32 -26.12 -23.02
C GLN A 74 -12.10 -26.67 -21.83
N HIS A 75 -12.77 -27.81 -21.95
CA HIS A 75 -13.40 -28.46 -20.80
C HIS A 75 -12.32 -29.06 -19.91
N LEU A 76 -12.15 -28.48 -18.73
CA LEU A 76 -11.27 -29.02 -17.71
C LEU A 76 -11.79 -30.37 -17.20
N HIS A 77 -10.88 -31.19 -16.70
CA HIS A 77 -11.26 -32.44 -16.05
C HIS A 77 -12.13 -32.14 -14.82
N PRO A 78 -13.16 -32.95 -14.49
CA PRO A 78 -14.01 -32.71 -13.31
C PRO A 78 -13.23 -32.60 -12.00
N ASP A 79 -12.06 -33.24 -11.91
CA ASP A 79 -11.19 -33.19 -10.72
C ASP A 79 -10.32 -31.93 -10.65
N GLU A 80 -10.30 -31.11 -11.69
CA GLU A 80 -9.55 -29.85 -11.70
C GLU A 80 -10.40 -28.70 -11.14
N PRO A 81 -9.82 -27.80 -10.32
CA PRO A 81 -8.40 -27.68 -9.97
C PRO A 81 -7.97 -28.55 -8.78
N ILE A 82 -6.92 -29.35 -8.96
CA ILE A 82 -6.32 -30.16 -7.89
C ILE A 82 -5.39 -29.28 -7.04
N HIS A 83 -5.67 -29.15 -5.74
CA HIS A 83 -4.78 -28.45 -4.82
C HIS A 83 -3.67 -29.39 -4.33
N VAL A 84 -2.44 -29.19 -4.81
CA VAL A 84 -1.27 -29.99 -4.41
C VAL A 84 -0.65 -29.39 -3.15
N ASP A 85 -0.93 -30.00 -1.99
CA ASP A 85 -0.40 -29.53 -0.71
C ASP A 85 1.14 -29.49 -0.66
N ALA A 86 1.82 -30.41 -1.36
CA ALA A 86 3.27 -30.51 -1.36
C ALA A 86 3.97 -29.27 -1.96
N VAL A 87 3.35 -28.60 -2.95
CA VAL A 87 3.90 -27.38 -3.57
C VAL A 87 3.77 -26.17 -2.63
N HIS A 88 2.76 -26.18 -1.76
CA HIS A 88 2.44 -25.07 -0.87
C HIS A 88 2.85 -25.30 0.59
N ARG A 89 3.45 -26.46 0.90
CA ARG A 89 3.93 -26.82 2.23
C ARG A 89 5.17 -26.00 2.58
N GLN A 90 5.06 -25.19 3.62
CA GLN A 90 6.22 -24.46 4.14
C GLN A 90 7.03 -25.39 5.05
N LEU A 91 8.35 -25.49 4.81
CA LEU A 91 9.25 -26.31 5.63
C LEU A 91 9.55 -25.69 7.01
N ASN A 92 9.23 -24.41 7.25
CA ASN A 92 9.53 -23.75 8.53
C ASN A 92 8.53 -24.18 9.64
N PRO A 93 9.00 -24.83 10.72
CA PRO A 93 8.13 -25.34 11.78
C PRO A 93 7.49 -24.23 12.62
N ILE A 94 8.23 -23.15 12.92
CA ILE A 94 7.71 -22.00 13.68
C ILE A 94 6.57 -21.35 12.90
N ARG A 95 6.78 -21.17 11.59
CA ARG A 95 5.77 -20.62 10.71
C ARG A 95 4.52 -21.47 10.60
N THR A 96 4.71 -22.79 10.60
CA THR A 96 3.59 -23.73 10.58
C THR A 96 2.81 -23.66 11.88
N LEU A 97 3.49 -23.58 13.03
CA LEU A 97 2.87 -23.58 14.35
C LEU A 97 1.96 -22.35 14.58
N TYR A 98 2.45 -21.13 14.36
CA TYR A 98 1.61 -19.94 14.59
C TYR A 98 0.49 -19.78 13.55
N ARG A 99 0.66 -20.36 12.36
CA ARG A 99 -0.33 -20.29 11.26
C ARG A 99 -1.40 -21.38 11.38
N TYR A 100 -1.08 -22.50 12.02
CA TYR A 100 -1.94 -23.67 12.19
C TYR A 100 -3.38 -23.37 12.62
N PRO A 101 -3.65 -22.58 13.69
CA PRO A 101 -5.02 -22.35 14.13
C PRO A 101 -5.87 -21.65 13.06
N TRP A 102 -5.30 -20.65 12.38
CA TRP A 102 -5.98 -19.94 11.29
C TRP A 102 -6.12 -20.79 10.03
N ASP A 103 -5.18 -21.69 9.75
CA ASP A 103 -5.27 -22.64 8.64
C ASP A 103 -6.35 -23.70 8.86
N ALA A 104 -6.50 -24.18 10.09
CA ALA A 104 -7.57 -25.09 10.48
C ALA A 104 -8.93 -24.40 10.35
N LEU A 105 -9.07 -23.20 10.91
CA LEU A 105 -10.30 -22.40 10.83
C LEU A 105 -10.68 -22.10 9.37
N TYR A 106 -9.69 -21.75 8.53
CA TYR A 106 -9.94 -21.49 7.12
C TYR A 106 -10.41 -22.73 6.35
N ARG A 107 -9.74 -23.88 6.55
CA ARG A 107 -10.06 -25.11 5.81
C ARG A 107 -11.39 -25.71 6.23
N HIS A 108 -11.70 -25.71 7.53
CA HIS A 108 -12.89 -26.40 8.06
C HIS A 108 -14.14 -25.52 8.10
N PHE A 109 -14.01 -24.19 8.20
CA PHE A 109 -15.16 -23.30 8.36
C PHE A 109 -15.25 -22.21 7.28
N LEU A 110 -14.19 -21.43 7.06
CA LEU A 110 -14.32 -20.27 6.16
C LEU A 110 -14.47 -20.66 4.70
N ARG A 111 -13.66 -21.61 4.22
CA ARG A 111 -13.68 -22.06 2.82
C ARG A 111 -15.02 -22.73 2.43
N PRO A 112 -15.60 -23.66 3.20
CA PRO A 112 -16.87 -24.29 2.81
C PRO A 112 -18.06 -23.31 2.89
N THR A 113 -18.06 -22.38 3.85
CA THR A 113 -19.20 -21.48 4.06
C THR A 113 -19.18 -20.25 3.15
N PHE A 114 -18.02 -19.61 2.99
CA PHE A 114 -17.89 -18.34 2.25
C PHE A 114 -17.21 -18.48 0.88
N GLY A 115 -16.74 -19.68 0.53
CA GLY A 115 -15.93 -19.90 -0.65
C GLY A 115 -14.49 -19.40 -0.51
N THR A 116 -13.70 -19.58 -1.55
CA THR A 116 -12.25 -19.29 -1.55
C THR A 116 -11.96 -17.79 -1.48
N TYR A 117 -12.70 -16.97 -2.22
CA TYR A 117 -12.45 -15.53 -2.28
C TYR A 117 -12.72 -14.84 -0.93
N TYR A 118 -13.94 -14.95 -0.39
CA TYR A 118 -14.28 -14.32 0.87
C TYR A 118 -13.58 -14.97 2.06
N GLY A 119 -13.42 -16.29 2.05
CA GLY A 119 -12.69 -16.99 3.11
C GLY A 119 -11.22 -16.55 3.21
N THR A 120 -10.56 -16.29 2.08
CA THR A 120 -9.17 -15.79 2.08
C THR A 120 -9.10 -14.35 2.57
N ALA A 121 -10.05 -13.50 2.17
CA ALA A 121 -10.13 -12.14 2.68
C ALA A 121 -10.26 -12.13 4.22
N ILE A 122 -11.20 -12.89 4.79
CA ILE A 122 -11.43 -12.99 6.24
C ILE A 122 -10.17 -13.49 6.97
N ARG A 123 -9.54 -14.55 6.46
CA ARG A 123 -8.31 -15.12 7.05
C ARG A 123 -7.16 -14.12 7.14
N VAL A 124 -7.09 -13.15 6.21
CA VAL A 124 -6.01 -12.15 6.18
C VAL A 124 -6.38 -10.91 7.00
N THR A 125 -7.64 -10.48 6.97
CA THR A 125 -8.07 -9.22 7.59
C THR A 125 -8.27 -9.35 9.10
N VAL A 126 -8.95 -10.40 9.56
CA VAL A 126 -9.32 -10.54 10.98
C VAL A 126 -8.11 -10.60 11.91
N PRO A 127 -7.07 -11.43 11.68
CA PRO A 127 -5.91 -11.44 12.57
C PRO A 127 -5.20 -10.09 12.61
N LYS A 128 -5.12 -9.37 11.48
CA LYS A 128 -4.49 -8.04 11.42
C LYS A 128 -5.27 -7.01 12.22
N VAL A 129 -6.61 -7.04 12.14
CA VAL A 129 -7.47 -6.16 12.93
C VAL A 129 -7.32 -6.45 14.42
N LEU A 130 -7.29 -7.73 14.83
CA LEU A 130 -7.08 -8.11 16.23
C LEU A 130 -5.71 -7.63 16.76
N ILE A 131 -4.65 -7.78 15.95
CA ILE A 131 -3.32 -7.25 16.31
C ILE A 131 -3.35 -5.72 16.39
N ALA A 132 -3.99 -5.04 15.45
CA ALA A 132 -4.09 -3.58 15.44
C ALA A 132 -4.83 -3.06 16.68
N ILE A 133 -5.94 -3.71 17.07
CA ILE A 133 -6.67 -3.40 18.30
C ILE A 133 -5.77 -3.63 19.52
N GLY A 134 -5.11 -4.79 19.61
CA GLY A 134 -4.21 -5.08 20.74
C GLY A 134 -3.06 -4.08 20.87
N VAL A 135 -2.42 -3.71 19.76
CA VAL A 135 -1.37 -2.68 19.74
C VAL A 135 -1.93 -1.33 20.16
N PHE A 136 -3.11 -0.95 19.66
CA PHE A 136 -3.75 0.31 20.03
C PHE A 136 -4.08 0.37 21.52
N GLU A 137 -4.63 -0.70 22.10
CA GLU A 137 -4.90 -0.80 23.54
C GLU A 137 -3.62 -0.72 24.37
N ILE A 138 -2.54 -1.41 23.96
CA ILE A 138 -1.24 -1.32 24.63
C ILE A 138 -0.69 0.10 24.58
N MET A 139 -0.74 0.74 23.41
CA MET A 139 -0.31 2.13 23.24
C MET A 139 -1.15 3.08 24.10
N TYR A 140 -2.47 2.91 24.10
CA TYR A 140 -3.39 3.71 24.90
C TYR A 140 -3.12 3.54 26.39
N TYR A 141 -2.95 2.30 26.85
CA TYR A 141 -2.61 2.00 28.23
C TYR A 141 -1.28 2.66 28.63
N TYR A 142 -0.25 2.51 27.79
CA TYR A 142 1.06 3.10 28.03
C TYR A 142 0.99 4.62 28.11
N TRP A 143 0.28 5.25 27.17
CA TRP A 143 0.07 6.69 27.18
C TRP A 143 -0.68 7.15 28.44
N LYS A 144 -1.75 6.43 28.82
CA LYS A 144 -2.61 6.82 29.95
C LYS A 144 -1.92 6.70 31.31
N TYR A 145 -1.13 5.64 31.52
CA TYR A 145 -0.59 5.31 32.86
C TYR A 145 0.93 5.50 32.99
N GLU A 146 1.66 5.55 31.88
CA GLU A 146 3.09 5.87 31.82
C GLU A 146 3.34 7.23 31.16
N GLY A 147 2.56 8.25 31.56
CA GLY A 147 2.90 9.63 31.28
C GLY A 147 4.20 10.03 31.99
N LYS A 148 5.10 10.70 31.28
CA LYS A 148 6.34 11.23 31.88
C LYS A 148 6.00 12.45 32.73
N ASP A 149 6.17 12.28 34.04
CA ASP A 149 6.00 13.31 35.06
C ASP A 149 7.34 13.63 35.72
N TRP A 150 7.42 14.71 36.51
CA TRP A 150 8.62 15.03 37.29
C TRP A 150 9.01 13.92 38.29
N THR A 151 8.09 13.04 38.68
CA THR A 151 8.34 11.87 39.53
C THR A 151 8.79 10.62 38.77
N ARG A 152 8.59 10.57 37.44
CA ARG A 152 8.84 9.38 36.60
C ARG A 152 9.59 9.78 35.33
N MET A 153 10.85 9.38 35.24
CA MET A 153 11.74 9.69 34.11
C MET A 153 11.43 8.91 32.82
N ARG A 154 10.57 7.89 32.87
CA ARG A 154 10.18 7.03 31.74
C ARG A 154 8.77 7.42 31.28
N GLY A 155 8.44 7.12 30.04
CA GLY A 155 7.12 7.38 29.48
C GLY A 155 7.10 8.45 28.39
N ILE A 156 5.90 8.72 27.89
CA ILE A 156 5.66 9.72 26.83
C ILE A 156 5.45 11.09 27.50
N GLU A 157 6.13 12.13 27.01
CA GLU A 157 5.91 13.51 27.45
C GLU A 157 4.57 14.01 26.90
N ASN A 158 3.55 14.03 27.77
CA ASN A 158 2.19 14.45 27.40
C ASN A 158 2.07 15.96 27.17
N MET A 159 3.02 16.74 27.69
CA MET A 159 3.13 18.16 27.43
C MET A 159 4.54 18.44 26.93
N PRO A 160 4.76 18.86 25.68
CA PRO A 160 5.91 19.71 25.44
C PRO A 160 5.69 20.91 26.36
N LEU A 161 6.62 21.17 27.27
CA LEU A 161 6.58 22.36 28.12
C LEU A 161 6.71 23.58 27.18
N LYS A 162 5.59 24.00 26.57
CA LYS A 162 5.53 25.19 25.73
C LYS A 162 5.57 26.36 26.69
N TRP A 163 6.75 26.94 26.84
CA TRP A 163 6.93 28.28 27.39
C TRP A 163 6.38 29.32 26.42
N THR A 164 5.09 29.23 26.07
CA THR A 164 4.45 30.22 25.21
C THR A 164 4.05 31.42 26.05
N ILE A 165 4.85 32.47 26.00
CA ILE A 165 4.49 33.80 26.52
C ILE A 165 3.42 34.37 25.58
N GLU A 166 2.16 34.37 26.02
CA GLU A 166 1.01 34.76 25.19
C GLU A 166 1.15 36.15 24.56
N ARG A 167 1.76 37.11 25.27
CA ARG A 167 1.93 38.51 24.84
C ARG A 167 3.38 38.89 24.54
N LYS A 168 4.16 37.96 23.97
CA LYS A 168 5.60 38.16 23.69
C LYS A 168 5.89 39.47 22.93
N ALA A 169 5.09 39.79 21.91
CA ALA A 169 5.28 40.98 21.09
C ALA A 169 5.03 42.29 21.86
N GLU A 170 3.94 42.37 22.63
CA GLU A 170 3.61 43.55 23.43
C GLU A 170 4.64 43.80 24.54
N ILE A 171 5.11 42.74 25.20
CA ILE A 171 6.13 42.83 26.25
C ILE A 171 7.45 43.32 25.64
N GLN A 172 7.85 42.79 24.48
CA GLN A 172 9.07 43.23 23.79
C GLN A 172 8.99 44.69 23.32
N GLN A 173 7.81 45.16 22.91
CA GLN A 173 7.60 46.56 22.53
C GLN A 173 7.67 47.52 23.72
N LYS A 174 7.00 47.19 24.85
CA LYS A 174 6.99 48.03 26.05
C LYS A 174 8.32 47.97 26.80
N HIS A 175 8.95 46.81 26.80
CA HIS A 175 10.17 46.53 27.54
C HIS A 175 11.12 45.64 26.73
N PRO A 176 11.93 46.24 25.84
CA PRO A 176 12.85 45.48 25.01
C PRO A 176 13.87 44.72 25.87
N GLY A 177 14.04 43.42 25.60
CA GLY A 177 15.05 42.57 26.25
C GLY A 177 14.64 41.96 27.60
N ILE A 178 13.51 42.38 28.19
CA ILE A 178 13.03 41.79 29.46
C ILE A 178 12.76 40.29 29.34
N ILE A 179 12.26 39.84 28.19
CA ILE A 179 11.94 38.42 28.00
C ILE A 179 13.21 37.57 28.04
N GLU A 180 14.31 38.06 27.47
CA GLU A 180 15.60 37.36 27.51
C GLU A 180 16.26 37.37 28.89
N MET A 181 15.95 38.37 29.72
CA MET A 181 16.38 38.44 31.12
C MET A 181 15.51 37.58 32.05
N GLY A 182 14.19 37.60 31.87
CA GLY A 182 13.22 36.98 32.78
C GLY A 182 12.95 35.50 32.49
N VAL A 183 13.19 35.03 31.27
CA VAL A 183 13.08 33.61 30.95
C VAL A 183 14.41 32.94 31.27
N ASN A 184 14.38 32.06 32.28
CA ASN A 184 15.51 31.19 32.57
C ASN A 184 15.59 30.12 31.48
N ASP A 185 16.49 30.30 30.52
CA ASP A 185 16.85 29.25 29.57
C ASP A 185 17.99 28.40 30.17
N PRO A 186 17.69 27.21 30.73
CA PRO A 186 18.71 26.37 31.36
C PRO A 186 19.76 25.87 30.36
N SER A 187 19.45 25.88 29.06
CA SER A 187 20.38 25.46 28.00
C SER A 187 21.43 26.52 27.66
N LYS A 188 21.14 27.81 27.94
CA LYS A 188 22.01 28.97 27.63
C LYS A 188 23.44 28.82 28.14
N TYR A 189 23.61 28.12 29.27
CA TYR A 189 24.90 27.87 29.91
C TYR A 189 25.24 26.38 30.01
N ARG A 190 24.70 25.54 29.10
CA ARG A 190 24.85 24.07 29.14
C ARG A 190 24.51 23.50 30.54
N TYR A 191 23.47 24.04 31.18
CA TYR A 191 23.02 23.66 32.53
C TYR A 191 24.01 23.95 33.68
N TYR A 192 25.11 24.68 33.43
CA TYR A 192 26.01 25.16 34.49
C TYR A 192 25.58 26.54 34.97
N SER A 193 25.67 26.77 36.30
CA SER A 193 25.40 28.10 36.85
C SER A 193 26.52 29.08 36.50
N PRO A 194 26.22 30.25 35.89
CA PRO A 194 27.20 31.32 35.68
C PRO A 194 27.82 31.83 36.98
N SER A 195 27.06 31.81 38.08
CA SER A 195 27.56 32.24 39.39
C SER A 195 28.70 31.36 39.90
N PHE A 196 28.75 30.10 39.47
CA PHE A 196 29.79 29.16 39.87
C PHE A 196 31.08 29.34 39.06
N GLN A 197 30.98 29.56 37.74
CA GLN A 197 32.15 29.71 36.87
C GLN A 197 32.67 31.15 36.78
N LYS A 198 31.77 32.13 36.63
CA LYS A 198 32.12 33.54 36.39
C LYS A 198 32.09 34.40 37.65
N ARG A 199 31.56 33.87 38.76
CA ARG A 199 31.29 34.62 40.01
C ARG A 199 30.45 35.88 39.77
N GLU A 200 29.62 35.87 38.74
CA GLU A 200 28.70 36.94 38.39
C GLU A 200 27.28 36.55 38.83
N ALA A 201 26.51 37.54 39.29
CA ALA A 201 25.09 37.34 39.58
C ALA A 201 24.33 37.06 38.26
N LEU A 202 23.32 36.19 38.30
CA LEU A 202 22.50 35.86 37.13
C LEU A 202 21.70 37.07 36.61
N HIS A 203 21.33 37.97 37.51
CA HIS A 203 20.57 39.17 37.23
C HIS A 203 21.25 40.36 37.91
N ASP A 204 21.45 41.44 37.16
CA ASP A 204 21.84 42.72 37.72
C ASP A 204 20.60 43.36 38.37
N ILE A 205 20.52 43.25 39.69
CA ILE A 205 19.40 43.75 40.50
C ILE A 205 19.55 45.25 40.83
N GLY A 206 20.58 45.91 40.27
CA GLY A 206 20.95 47.28 40.59
C GLY A 206 21.68 47.39 41.92
N ALA A 207 22.09 48.62 42.25
CA ALA A 207 22.71 48.91 43.54
C ALA A 207 21.73 48.57 44.69
N PRO A 208 22.22 47.99 45.80
CA PRO A 208 21.37 47.71 46.94
C PRO A 208 20.68 48.99 47.40
N ALA A 209 19.36 48.95 47.53
CA ALA A 209 18.58 50.09 48.02
C ALA A 209 18.85 50.44 49.50
N ARG A 210 19.68 49.65 50.19
CA ARG A 210 20.05 49.91 51.59
C ARG A 210 21.28 50.81 51.62
N PRO A 211 21.22 51.95 52.32
CA PRO A 211 22.39 52.76 52.59
C PRO A 211 23.23 52.06 53.67
N TRP A 212 24.16 51.21 53.24
CA TRP A 212 25.34 50.84 54.03
C TRP A 212 26.54 50.71 53.11
#